data_AF-A0A534P1Q1-F1
#
_entry.id   AF-A0A534P1Q1-F1
#
_cell.length_a   1.000
_cell.length_b   1.000
_cell.length_c   1.000
_cell.angle_alpha   90.00
_cell.angle_beta   90.00
_cell.angle_gamma   90.00
#
_symmetry.space_group_name_H-M   'P 1'
#
loop_
_entity.id
_entity.type
_entity.pdbx_description
1 polymer ?
#
loop_
_entity_poly.entity_id
_entity_poly.type
_entity_poly.pdbx_seq_one_letter_code
_entity_poly.pdbx_strand_id
1 'polypeptide(L)' 'MPLAKLPFPSIVVSSTDDEYVRPERAKEIARAWGSRLVDVGARGHINSASGLRGWPEGFGFVEELRAT' A
#
# COMPACT_ATOMS: atom_id res chain seq x y z
N MET A 1 3.37 -8.60 -13.05
CA MET A 1 2.18 -7.79 -12.71
C MET A 1 1.93 -6.77 -13.80
N PRO A 2 0.67 -6.58 -14.24
CA PRO A 2 0.32 -5.54 -15.20
C PRO A 2 0.53 -4.14 -14.60
N LEU A 3 1.12 -3.25 -15.40
CA LEU A 3 1.37 -1.84 -15.06
C LEU A 3 0.42 -0.97 -15.89
N ALA A 4 -0.86 -0.98 -15.50
CA ALA A 4 -1.92 -0.22 -16.16
C ALA A 4 -2.86 0.39 -15.13
N LYS A 5 -3.45 1.54 -15.46
CA LYS A 5 -4.34 2.28 -14.57
C LYS A 5 -5.55 1.43 -14.16
N LEU A 6 -5.88 1.43 -12.87
CA LEU A 6 -7.06 0.74 -12.36
C LEU A 6 -8.33 1.55 -12.69
N PRO A 7 -9.47 0.88 -12.98
CA PRO A 7 -10.71 1.56 -13.36
C PRO A 7 -11.52 2.09 -12.16
N PHE A 8 -10.91 2.22 -10.98
CA PHE A 8 -11.54 2.68 -9.73
C PHE A 8 -10.52 3.38 -8.81
N PRO A 9 -10.97 4.21 -7.85
CA PRO A 9 -10.11 4.79 -6.81
C PRO A 9 -9.35 3.70 -6.04
N SER A 10 -8.06 3.90 -5.81
CA SER A 10 -7.20 2.91 -5.17
C SER A 10 -6.04 3.53 -4.40
N ILE A 11 -5.59 2.83 -3.36
CA ILE A 11 -4.44 3.18 -2.52
C ILE A 11 -3.45 2.00 -2.55
N VAL A 12 -2.17 2.30 -2.78
CA VAL A 12 -1.07 1.37 -2.54
C VAL A 12 -0.46 1.73 -1.19
N VAL A 13 -0.41 0.76 -0.28
CA VAL A 13 0.24 0.90 1.03
C VAL A 13 1.56 0.13 0.97
N SER A 14 2.67 0.78 1.31
CA SER A 14 4.02 0.19 1.22
C SER A 14 4.83 0.46 2.48
N SER A 15 5.69 -0.49 2.83
CA SER A 15 6.68 -0.34 3.90
C SER A 15 8.07 -0.04 3.34
N THR A 16 8.90 0.68 4.12
CA THR A 16 10.26 1.04 3.70
C THR A 16 11.28 -0.08 3.86
N ASP A 17 11.00 -1.10 4.68
CA ASP A 17 11.85 -2.25 4.96
C ASP A 17 11.21 -3.58 4.51
N ASP A 18 10.35 -3.53 3.50
CA ASP A 18 9.78 -4.70 2.85
C ASP A 18 10.89 -5.49 2.10
N GLU A 19 11.04 -6.77 2.47
CA GLU A 19 12.06 -7.69 1.94
C GLU A 19 11.83 -8.05 0.46
N TYR A 20 10.60 -7.92 -0.02
CA TYR A 20 10.17 -8.35 -1.34
C TYR A 20 9.97 -7.17 -2.30
N VAL A 21 9.59 -6.01 -1.78
CA VAL A 21 9.25 -4.83 -2.60
C VAL A 21 10.01 -3.60 -2.13
N ARG A 22 11.00 -3.18 -2.92
CA ARG A 22 11.71 -1.93 -2.68
C ARG A 22 10.79 -0.70 -2.78
N PRO A 23 11.04 0.39 -2.03
CA PRO A 23 10.24 1.61 -2.09
C PRO A 23 10.08 2.19 -3.50
N GLU A 24 11.13 2.12 -4.34
CA GLU A 24 11.09 2.59 -5.72
C GLU A 24 10.09 1.77 -6.55
N ARG A 25 10.05 0.46 -6.32
CA ARG A 25 9.13 -0.43 -7.02
C ARG A 25 7.68 -0.19 -6.60
N ALA A 26 7.43 0.05 -5.31
CA ALA A 26 6.10 0.44 -4.83
C ALA A 26 5.63 1.76 -5.47
N LYS A 27 6.52 2.75 -5.61
CA LYS A 27 6.25 4.02 -6.30
C LYS A 27 5.90 3.82 -7.78
N GLU A 28 6.65 2.97 -8.49
CA GLU A 28 6.34 2.62 -9.90
C GLU A 28 4.96 1.98 -10.04
N ILE A 29 4.64 1.03 -9.17
CA ILE A 29 3.35 0.34 -9.16
C ILE A 29 2.21 1.33 -8.91
N ALA A 30 2.32 2.17 -7.87
CA ALA A 30 1.30 3.16 -7.54
C ALA A 30 1.08 4.15 -8.70
N ARG A 31 2.17 4.64 -9.33
CA ARG A 31 2.08 5.50 -10.52
C ARG A 31 1.39 4.79 -11.69
N ALA A 32 1.77 3.56 -11.98
CA ALA A 32 1.20 2.80 -13.09
C ALA A 32 -0.30 2.54 -12.90
N TRP A 33 -0.72 2.25 -11.67
CA TRP A 33 -2.13 2.01 -11.34
C TRP A 33 -2.94 3.30 -11.19
N GLY A 34 -2.30 4.47 -11.14
CA GLY A 34 -2.95 5.73 -10.82
C GLY A 34 -3.46 5.78 -9.38
N SER A 35 -2.84 5.01 -8.48
CA SER A 35 -3.20 4.90 -7.08
C SER A 35 -2.50 5.95 -6.25
N ARG A 36 -3.12 6.36 -5.14
CA ARG A 36 -2.43 7.11 -4.07
C ARG A 36 -1.41 6.19 -3.40
N LEU A 37 -0.17 6.64 -3.22
CA LEU A 37 0.83 5.88 -2.46
C LEU A 37 0.82 6.34 -0.99
N VAL A 38 0.78 5.38 -0.07
CA VAL A 38 1.00 5.60 1.36
C VAL A 38 2.23 4.81 1.79
N ASP A 39 3.24 5.55 2.23
CA ASP A 39 4.38 4.98 2.93
C ASP A 39 4.06 4.90 4.43
N VAL A 40 4.09 3.68 4.97
CA VAL A 40 3.80 3.40 6.37
C VAL A 40 5.07 3.17 7.19
N GLY A 41 6.24 3.58 6.70
CA GLY A 41 7.52 3.40 7.37
C GLY A 41 7.93 1.92 7.49
N ALA A 42 8.80 1.63 8.45
CA ALA A 42 9.38 0.30 8.65
C ALA A 42 8.38 -0.64 9.36
N ARG A 43 7.75 -1.52 8.59
CA ARG A 43 6.66 -2.43 8.99
C ARG A 43 6.81 -3.81 8.31
N GLY A 44 7.98 -4.11 7.75
CA GLY A 44 8.27 -5.33 7.00
C GLY A 44 7.29 -5.54 5.84
N HIS A 45 6.99 -6.80 5.51
CA HIS A 45 6.10 -7.13 4.39
C HIS A 45 4.58 -6.97 4.71
N ILE A 46 4.23 -6.17 5.72
CA ILE A 46 2.84 -5.88 6.16
C ILE A 46 1.97 -7.16 6.23
N ASN A 47 2.50 -8.19 6.86
CA ASN A 47 1.85 -9.50 6.99
C ASN A 47 1.69 -9.89 8.46
N SER A 48 1.38 -11.15 8.75
CA SER A 48 1.23 -11.63 10.13
C SER A 48 2.52 -11.56 10.96
N ALA A 49 3.69 -11.62 10.33
CA ALA A 49 4.98 -11.49 11.00
C ALA A 49 5.33 -10.03 11.35
N SER A 50 4.68 -9.05 10.71
CA SER A 50 4.90 -7.62 10.97
C SER A 50 4.40 -7.13 12.33
N GLY A 51 3.68 -7.97 13.10
CA GLY A 51 3.23 -7.61 14.45
C GLY A 51 2.15 -6.52 14.52
N LEU A 52 1.49 -6.22 13.39
CA LEU A 52 0.52 -5.10 13.28
C LEU A 52 -0.83 -5.37 13.97
N ARG A 53 -1.09 -6.62 14.39
CA ARG A 53 -2.33 -7.06 15.08
C ARG A 53 -3.58 -6.61 14.28
N GLY A 54 -4.52 -5.90 14.91
CA GLY A 54 -5.74 -5.41 14.26
C GLY A 54 -5.51 -4.23 13.31
N TRP A 55 -4.30 -3.70 13.23
CA TRP A 55 -3.85 -2.59 12.37
C TRP A 55 -4.93 -1.53 12.04
N PRO A 56 -5.35 -0.71 13.04
CA PRO A 56 -6.42 0.28 12.85
C PRO A 56 -6.14 1.30 11.74
N GLU A 57 -4.87 1.69 11.57
CA GLU A 57 -4.42 2.58 10.47
C GLU A 57 -4.73 1.99 9.09
N GLY A 58 -4.47 0.69 8.89
CA GLY A 58 -4.78 0.01 7.63
C GLY A 58 -6.28 0.02 7.31
N PHE A 59 -7.13 -0.20 8.32
CA PHE A 59 -8.58 -0.07 8.18
C PHE A 59 -9.01 1.37 7.86
N GLY A 60 -8.32 2.38 8.39
CA GLY A 60 -8.58 3.78 8.07
C GLY A 60 -8.50 4.08 6.58
N PHE A 61 -7.54 3.49 5.86
CA PHE A 61 -7.41 3.66 4.41
C PHE A 61 -8.56 3.01 3.63
N VAL A 62 -9.15 1.93 4.16
CA VAL A 62 -10.33 1.30 3.55
C VAL A 62 -11.55 2.20 3.71
N GLU A 63 -11.76 2.77 4.90
CA GLU A 63 -12.87 3.70 5.13
C GLU A 63 -12.73 4.99 4.32
N GLU A 64 -11.49 5.49 4.09
CA GLU A 64 -11.22 6.60 3.16
C GLU A 64 -11.73 6.28 1.74
N LEU A 65 -11.43 5.09 1.21
CA LEU A 65 -11.88 4.69 -0.12
C LEU A 65 -13.41 4.52 -0.21
N ARG A 66 -14.06 4.12 0.88
CA ARG A 66 -15.53 3.98 0.93
C ARG A 66 -16.27 5.32 0.93
N ALA A 67 -15.61 6.38 1.38
CA ALA A 67 -16.18 7.72 1.43
C ALA A 67 -16.05 8.48 0.09
N THR A 68 -15.46 7.86 -0.93
CA THR A 68 -15.20 8.44 -2.27
C THR A 68 -16.25 8.00 -3.27
#